data_AF-A0A380NWJ8-F1
#
_entry.id   AF-A0A380NWJ8-F1
#
_cell.length_a   1.000
_cell.length_b   1.000
_cell.length_c   1.000
_cell.angle_alpha   90.00
_cell.angle_beta   90.00
_cell.angle_gamma   90.00
#
_symmetry.space_group_name_H-M   'P 1'
#
loop_
_entity.id
_entity.type
_entity.pdbx_description
1 polymer ?
#
loop_
_entity_poly.entity_id
_entity_poly.type
_entity_poly.pdbx_seq_one_letter_code
_entity_poly.pdbx_strand_id
1 'polypeptide(L)'
;MVQPKSAFWQNVVDAAQQHPQVDGLEKLPFFTLAPMEAVTDTVFRRVVAKAAAPDAFYTEFTNARSISHPKAKFTVQGRLSFDPSEQIPVAQLWGDRPIDFELGVADVKIVALKPSTLTWVALIQRSLKTVPVLV
;
A
#
# COMPACT_ATOMS: atom_id res chain seq x y z
N MET A 1 21.62 9.73 5.04
CA MET A 1 21.16 9.53 3.64
C MET A 1 22.37 9.59 2.73
N VAL A 2 22.40 8.76 1.69
CA VAL A 2 23.42 8.85 0.63
C VAL A 2 23.15 10.14 -0.14
N GLN A 3 24.17 10.98 -0.33
CA GLN A 3 24.06 12.21 -1.09
C GLN A 3 23.72 11.89 -2.56
N PRO A 4 22.67 12.49 -3.15
CA PRO A 4 22.33 12.29 -4.56
C PRO A 4 23.50 12.74 -5.45
N LYS A 5 23.87 11.93 -6.45
CA LYS A 5 24.94 12.28 -7.40
C LYS A 5 24.49 13.17 -8.55
N SER A 6 23.18 13.44 -8.69
CA SER A 6 22.63 14.25 -9.79
C SER A 6 21.88 15.47 -9.27
N ALA A 7 21.99 16.58 -10.00
CA ALA A 7 21.28 17.82 -9.71
C ALA A 7 19.75 17.63 -9.72
N PHE A 8 19.25 16.76 -10.61
CA PHE A 8 17.81 16.42 -10.66
C PHE A 8 17.32 15.82 -9.33
N TRP A 9 18.00 14.78 -8.82
CA TRP A 9 17.59 14.12 -7.58
C TRP A 9 17.80 15.02 -6.37
N GLN A 10 18.84 15.85 -6.37
CA GLN A 10 19.05 16.86 -5.34
C GLN A 10 17.88 17.85 -5.29
N ASN A 11 17.44 18.38 -6.42
CA ASN A 11 16.30 19.30 -6.49
C ASN A 11 15.01 18.66 -5.95
N VAL A 12 14.77 17.37 -6.22
CA VAL A 12 13.61 16.63 -5.69
C VAL A 12 13.69 16.53 -4.16
N VAL A 13 14.87 16.24 -3.62
CA VAL A 13 15.09 16.18 -2.16
C VAL A 13 14.87 17.55 -1.52
N ASP A 14 15.48 18.59 -2.07
CA ASP A 14 15.39 19.95 -1.53
C ASP A 14 13.94 20.45 -1.54
N ALA A 15 13.21 20.22 -2.63
CA ALA A 15 11.80 20.57 -2.75
C ALA A 15 10.92 19.82 -1.73
N ALA A 16 11.20 18.52 -1.50
CA ALA A 16 10.47 17.73 -0.52
C ALA A 16 10.74 18.18 0.92
N GLN A 17 11.97 18.59 1.23
CA GLN A 17 12.34 19.11 2.55
C GLN A 17 11.73 20.48 2.86
N GLN A 18 11.48 21.29 1.82
CA GLN A 18 10.83 22.61 1.95
C GLN A 18 9.30 22.53 2.01
N HIS A 19 8.72 21.34 1.83
CA HIS A 19 7.28 21.15 1.91
C HIS A 19 6.76 21.50 3.33
N PRO A 20 5.57 22.13 3.46
CA PRO A 20 4.95 22.36 4.76
C PRO A 20 4.98 21.09 5.62
N GLN A 21 5.37 21.24 6.88
CA GLN A 21 5.38 20.13 7.83
C GLN A 21 3.98 19.53 7.91
N VAL A 22 3.90 18.24 7.65
CA VAL A 22 2.71 17.43 7.91
C VAL A 22 2.95 16.77 9.26
N ASP A 23 2.06 17.00 10.22
CA ASP A 23 2.19 16.42 11.56
C ASP A 23 2.38 14.89 11.47
N GLY A 24 3.45 14.40 12.12
CA GLY A 24 3.82 12.98 12.12
C GLY A 24 4.73 12.50 10.98
N LEU A 25 5.13 13.38 10.04
CA LEU A 25 6.03 13.03 8.94
C LEU A 25 7.42 13.67 9.14
N GLU A 26 8.32 12.94 9.80
CA GLU A 26 9.67 13.43 10.15
C GLU A 26 10.68 13.36 8.99
N LYS A 27 10.40 12.58 7.94
CA LYS A 27 11.34 12.29 6.85
C LYS A 27 10.67 12.46 5.48
N LEU A 28 11.15 13.46 4.74
CA LEU A 28 10.76 13.73 3.35
C LEU A 28 12.00 13.83 2.44
N PRO A 29 11.98 13.23 1.24
CA PRO A 29 10.95 12.31 0.76
C PRO A 29 11.05 10.94 1.46
N PHE A 30 9.94 10.21 1.52
CA PHE A 30 9.93 8.78 1.84
C PHE A 30 9.75 7.98 0.55
N PHE A 31 10.26 6.75 0.54
CA PHE A 31 10.22 5.86 -0.60
C PHE A 31 9.23 4.73 -0.35
N THR A 32 8.54 4.33 -1.41
CA THR A 32 7.62 3.19 -1.38
C THR A 32 7.93 2.24 -2.52
N LEU A 33 7.68 0.95 -2.32
CA LEU A 33 7.57 0.02 -3.44
C LEU A 33 6.16 0.12 -4.02
N ALA A 34 6.07 0.53 -5.28
CA ALA A 34 4.78 0.68 -5.96
C ALA A 34 4.03 -0.66 -6.07
N PRO A 35 2.70 -0.66 -5.92
CA PRO A 35 1.86 -1.85 -6.10
C PRO A 35 1.82 -2.27 -7.57
N MET A 36 2.14 -3.53 -7.85
CA MET A 36 2.16 -4.10 -9.21
C MET A 36 1.55 -5.51 -9.20
N GLU A 37 0.48 -5.73 -9.96
CA GLU A 37 -0.17 -7.04 -10.05
C GLU A 37 0.74 -8.08 -10.69
N ALA A 38 0.69 -9.30 -10.14
CA ALA A 38 1.56 -10.43 -10.42
C ALA A 38 3.06 -10.16 -10.21
N VAL A 39 3.44 -9.08 -9.49
CA VAL A 39 4.84 -8.71 -9.24
C VAL A 39 5.10 -8.47 -7.76
N THR A 40 4.35 -7.58 -7.09
CA THR A 40 4.60 -7.23 -5.67
C THR A 40 3.97 -8.23 -4.69
N ASP A 41 4.21 -9.52 -4.92
CA ASP A 41 3.82 -10.60 -3.99
C ASP A 41 4.73 -10.65 -2.75
N THR A 42 4.42 -11.55 -1.82
CA THR A 42 5.23 -11.78 -0.59
C THR A 42 6.69 -12.10 -0.89
N VAL A 43 6.97 -12.89 -1.93
CA VAL A 43 8.33 -13.31 -2.26
C VAL A 43 9.13 -12.12 -2.75
N PHE A 44 8.60 -11.35 -3.70
CA PHE A 44 9.27 -10.21 -4.28
C PHE A 44 9.54 -9.12 -3.24
N ARG A 45 8.57 -8.79 -2.38
CA ARG A 45 8.77 -7.81 -1.30
C ARG A 45 9.92 -8.20 -0.38
N ARG A 46 10.04 -9.49 -0.03
CA ARG A 46 11.14 -10.00 0.79
C ARG A 46 12.50 -9.94 0.09
N VAL A 47 12.53 -10.12 -1.23
CA VAL A 47 13.76 -9.91 -2.03
C VAL A 47 14.17 -8.43 -1.98
N VAL A 48 13.23 -7.51 -2.24
CA VAL A 48 13.48 -6.07 -2.19
C VAL A 48 13.91 -5.62 -0.79
N ALA A 49 13.28 -6.14 0.26
CA ALA A 49 13.63 -5.84 1.66
C ALA A 49 15.09 -6.19 1.99
N LYS A 50 15.63 -7.27 1.40
CA LYS A 50 17.05 -7.65 1.58
C LYS A 50 18.01 -6.84 0.73
N ALA A 51 17.56 -6.33 -0.42
CA ALA A 51 18.40 -5.60 -1.35
C ALA A 51 18.51 -4.10 -0.99
N ALA A 52 17.37 -3.42 -0.87
CA ALA A 52 17.24 -2.02 -0.51
C ALA A 52 15.79 -1.73 -0.12
N ALA A 53 15.47 -1.90 1.16
CA ALA A 53 14.11 -1.70 1.64
C ALA A 53 13.64 -0.23 1.47
N PRO A 54 12.44 0.01 0.91
CA PRO A 54 11.75 1.30 0.98
C PRO A 54 11.25 1.57 2.41
N ASP A 55 10.69 2.76 2.64
CA ASP A 55 10.06 3.10 3.93
C ASP A 55 8.68 2.41 4.10
N ALA A 56 7.99 2.09 2.99
CA ALA A 56 6.75 1.29 3.00
C ALA A 56 6.60 0.37 1.78
N PHE A 57 5.90 -0.74 1.99
CA PHE A 57 5.54 -1.71 0.96
C PHE A 57 4.04 -1.70 0.69
N TYR A 58 3.66 -2.06 -0.54
CA TYR A 58 2.27 -2.30 -0.93
C TYR A 58 2.08 -3.75 -1.38
N THR A 59 0.85 -4.24 -1.22
CA THR A 59 0.42 -5.50 -1.85
C THR A 59 0.25 -5.33 -3.36
N GLU A 60 -0.04 -6.41 -4.07
CA GLU A 60 -0.62 -6.31 -5.41
C GLU A 60 -1.96 -5.56 -5.37
N PHE A 61 -2.29 -4.84 -6.45
CA PHE A 61 -3.55 -4.10 -6.52
C PHE A 61 -4.75 -5.07 -6.63
N THR A 62 -5.72 -4.90 -5.74
CA THR A 62 -6.82 -5.85 -5.55
C THR A 62 -8.17 -5.20 -5.84
N ASN A 63 -9.00 -5.88 -6.62
CA ASN A 63 -10.35 -5.40 -6.91
C ASN A 63 -11.24 -5.54 -5.65
N ALA A 64 -11.81 -4.45 -5.16
CA ALA A 64 -12.57 -4.41 -3.91
C ALA A 64 -13.75 -5.41 -3.91
N ARG A 65 -14.52 -5.48 -5.01
CA ARG A 65 -15.64 -6.42 -5.17
C ARG A 65 -15.21 -7.88 -5.06
N SER A 66 -14.02 -8.19 -5.54
CA SER A 66 -13.54 -9.57 -5.64
C SER A 66 -13.15 -10.14 -4.27
N ILE A 67 -12.91 -9.29 -3.27
CA ILE A 67 -12.59 -9.67 -1.89
C ILE A 67 -13.78 -10.35 -1.22
N SER A 68 -14.97 -9.77 -1.34
CA SER A 68 -16.19 -10.27 -0.70
C SER A 68 -16.97 -11.27 -1.57
N HIS A 69 -16.65 -11.35 -2.87
CA HIS A 69 -17.39 -12.22 -3.79
C HIS A 69 -17.06 -13.71 -3.56
N PRO A 70 -18.06 -14.59 -3.34
CA PRO A 70 -17.84 -15.97 -2.88
C PRO A 70 -16.98 -16.82 -3.82
N LYS A 71 -17.01 -16.54 -5.12
CA LYS A 71 -16.19 -17.25 -6.12
C LYS A 71 -14.81 -16.64 -6.35
N ALA A 72 -14.65 -15.34 -6.08
CA ALA A 72 -13.42 -14.61 -6.38
C ALA A 72 -12.53 -14.41 -5.15
N LYS A 73 -13.09 -14.55 -3.94
CA LYS A 73 -12.36 -14.40 -2.68
C LYS A 73 -11.08 -15.23 -2.69
N PHE A 74 -11.18 -16.53 -3.01
CA PHE A 74 -10.03 -17.45 -3.00
C PHE A 74 -8.87 -17.02 -3.93
N THR A 75 -9.16 -16.55 -5.14
CA THR A 75 -8.11 -16.13 -6.08
C THR A 75 -7.44 -14.82 -5.65
N VAL A 76 -8.17 -13.99 -4.91
CA VAL A 76 -7.72 -12.67 -4.45
C VAL A 76 -6.98 -12.75 -3.13
N GLN A 77 -7.21 -13.79 -2.30
CA GLN A 77 -6.50 -13.99 -1.04
C GLN A 77 -4.98 -14.02 -1.25
N GLY A 78 -4.49 -14.67 -2.31
CA GLY A 78 -3.06 -14.71 -2.64
C GLY A 78 -2.41 -13.33 -2.78
N ARG A 79 -3.16 -12.36 -3.31
CA ARG A 79 -2.68 -10.97 -3.54
C ARG A 79 -2.51 -10.17 -2.24
N LEU A 80 -3.26 -10.54 -1.21
CA LEU A 80 -3.25 -9.91 0.11
C LEU A 80 -2.34 -10.66 1.10
N SER A 81 -1.80 -11.81 0.71
CA SER A 81 -0.91 -12.62 1.54
C SER A 81 0.41 -11.91 1.84
N PHE A 82 0.88 -12.08 3.06
CA PHE A 82 2.22 -11.69 3.49
C PHE A 82 2.77 -12.68 4.51
N ASP A 83 4.10 -12.78 4.58
CA ASP A 83 4.82 -13.56 5.58
C ASP A 83 4.95 -12.73 6.88
N PRO A 84 4.73 -13.30 8.07
CA PRO A 84 4.85 -12.56 9.34
C PRO A 84 6.21 -11.92 9.60
N SER A 85 7.27 -12.32 8.88
CA SER A 85 8.59 -11.68 8.92
C SER A 85 8.71 -10.42 8.06
N GLU A 86 7.73 -10.11 7.20
CA GLU A 86 7.66 -8.88 6.43
C GLU A 86 7.16 -7.70 7.28
N GLN A 87 7.58 -6.48 6.93
CA GLN A 87 6.82 -5.29 7.30
C GLN A 87 5.43 -5.40 6.70
N ILE A 88 4.39 -5.14 7.49
CA ILE A 88 3.00 -5.28 7.05
C ILE A 88 2.75 -4.32 5.88
N PRO A 89 2.44 -4.85 4.67
CA PRO A 89 2.24 -4.01 3.50
C PRO A 89 0.90 -3.28 3.57
N VAL A 90 0.85 -2.11 2.94
CA VAL A 90 -0.39 -1.37 2.71
C VAL A 90 -1.18 -2.07 1.61
N ALA A 91 -2.44 -2.42 1.91
CA ALA A 91 -3.32 -3.03 0.92
C ALA A 91 -3.86 -1.95 -0.03
N GLN A 92 -3.66 -2.12 -1.34
CA GLN A 92 -4.23 -1.21 -2.34
C GLN A 92 -5.47 -1.83 -2.99
N LEU A 93 -6.61 -1.13 -2.83
CA LEU A 93 -7.88 -1.53 -3.41
C LEU A 93 -8.29 -0.62 -4.58
N TRP A 94 -8.91 -1.22 -5.59
CA TRP A 94 -9.49 -0.50 -6.73
C TRP A 94 -10.91 -0.98 -7.03
N GLY A 95 -11.72 -0.08 -7.60
CA GLY A 95 -13.13 -0.31 -7.90
C GLY A 95 -13.88 1.00 -8.10
N ASP A 96 -15.18 0.90 -8.31
CA ASP A 96 -16.08 2.02 -8.62
C ASP A 96 -17.31 2.10 -7.70
N ARG A 97 -17.59 1.04 -6.92
CA ARG A 97 -18.74 1.00 -6.01
C ARG A 97 -18.29 1.18 -4.56
N PRO A 98 -18.72 2.25 -3.85
CA PRO A 98 -18.36 2.50 -2.46
C PRO A 98 -18.60 1.31 -1.51
N ILE A 99 -19.74 0.62 -1.67
CA ILE A 99 -20.10 -0.56 -0.87
C ILE A 99 -19.08 -1.70 -0.97
N ASP A 100 -18.42 -1.86 -2.11
CA ASP A 100 -17.40 -2.91 -2.27
C ASP A 100 -16.15 -2.60 -1.46
N PHE A 101 -15.82 -1.32 -1.29
CA PHE A 101 -14.70 -0.91 -0.45
C PHE A 101 -15.02 -1.06 1.03
N GLU A 102 -16.22 -0.69 1.47
CA GLU A 102 -16.66 -0.88 2.86
C GLU A 102 -16.61 -2.36 3.27
N LEU A 103 -17.19 -3.24 2.45
CA LEU A 103 -17.16 -4.68 2.67
C LEU A 103 -15.73 -5.25 2.53
N GLY A 104 -14.99 -4.77 1.53
CA GLY A 104 -13.62 -5.20 1.26
C GLY A 104 -12.66 -4.90 2.40
N VAL A 105 -12.76 -3.73 3.04
CA VAL A 105 -11.92 -3.34 4.19
C VAL A 105 -12.12 -4.29 5.37
N ALA A 106 -13.36 -4.68 5.67
CA ALA A 106 -13.65 -5.63 6.73
C ALA A 106 -13.02 -7.01 6.44
N ASP A 107 -13.13 -7.47 5.18
CA ASP A 107 -12.58 -8.77 4.78
C ASP A 107 -11.05 -8.76 4.67
N VAL A 108 -10.40 -7.65 4.29
CA VAL A 108 -8.92 -7.53 4.29
C VAL A 108 -8.36 -7.77 5.68
N LYS A 109 -9.00 -7.23 6.73
CA LYS A 109 -8.59 -7.45 8.13
C LYS A 109 -8.68 -8.92 8.54
N ILE A 110 -9.62 -9.66 7.98
CA ILE A 110 -9.88 -11.07 8.32
C ILE A 110 -8.97 -12.01 7.51
N VAL A 111 -8.78 -11.70 6.22
CA VAL A 111 -8.04 -12.53 5.27
C VAL A 111 -6.53 -12.35 5.41
N ALA A 112 -6.08 -11.13 5.71
CA ALA A 112 -4.65 -10.83 5.80
C ALA A 112 -4.11 -10.92 7.24
N LEU A 113 -4.90 -10.70 8.30
CA LEU A 113 -4.34 -10.41 9.63
C LEU A 113 -4.93 -11.20 10.80
N LYS A 114 -4.07 -11.46 11.79
CA LYS A 114 -4.48 -11.72 13.17
C LYS A 114 -5.17 -10.46 13.73
N PRO A 115 -6.17 -10.57 14.64
CA PRO A 115 -7.07 -9.47 15.01
C PRO A 115 -6.44 -8.22 15.66
N SER A 116 -5.14 -8.20 15.94
CA SER A 116 -4.48 -7.19 16.78
C SER A 116 -3.72 -6.09 16.01
N THR A 117 -3.79 -6.04 14.69
CA THR A 117 -2.92 -5.15 13.90
C THR A 117 -3.71 -4.25 12.95
N LEU A 118 -3.58 -2.94 13.14
CA LEU A 118 -4.16 -1.89 12.29
C LEU A 118 -3.46 -1.91 10.91
N THR A 119 -4.21 -2.18 9.84
CA THR A 119 -3.76 -2.03 8.46
C THR A 119 -4.27 -0.72 7.89
N TRP A 120 -3.40 -0.02 7.18
CA TRP A 120 -3.74 1.12 6.33
C TRP A 120 -4.26 0.60 5.00
N VAL A 121 -5.45 1.03 4.57
CA VAL A 121 -6.04 0.69 3.26
C VAL A 121 -6.01 1.91 2.37
N ALA A 122 -5.26 1.86 1.27
CA ALA A 122 -5.24 2.92 0.27
C ALA A 122 -6.31 2.65 -0.80
N LEU A 123 -7.33 3.53 -0.88
CA LEU A 123 -8.37 3.47 -1.91
C LEU A 123 -8.01 4.37 -3.09
N ILE A 124 -8.07 3.83 -4.31
CA ILE A 124 -8.08 4.64 -5.54
C ILE A 124 -9.44 4.49 -6.21
N GLN A 125 -10.29 5.52 -6.08
CA GLN A 125 -11.58 5.61 -6.77
C GLN A 125 -11.44 6.50 -8.00
N ARG A 126 -11.66 5.92 -9.19
CA ARG A 126 -11.68 6.66 -10.46
C ARG A 126 -13.10 7.19 -10.72
N SER A 127 -13.46 8.30 -10.06
CA SER A 127 -14.45 9.32 -10.48
C SER A 127 -15.22 9.90 -9.28
N LEU A 128 -14.92 11.18 -9.02
CA LEU A 128 -15.72 12.27 -8.44
C LEU A 128 -16.45 12.07 -7.09
N LYS A 129 -16.00 12.93 -6.15
CA LYS A 129 -16.60 13.37 -4.87
C LYS A 129 -16.41 12.44 -3.66
N THR A 130 -15.40 12.82 -2.87
CA THR A 130 -15.33 12.71 -1.40
C THR A 130 -15.73 11.36 -0.83
N VAL A 131 -14.79 10.42 -0.81
CA VAL A 131 -14.75 9.38 0.22
C VAL A 131 -13.59 9.76 1.15
N PRO A 132 -13.82 9.95 2.45
CA PRO A 132 -12.74 10.27 3.38
C PRO A 132 -11.75 9.12 3.41
N VAL A 133 -10.47 9.44 3.19
CA VAL A 133 -9.36 8.57 3.55
C VAL A 133 -9.39 8.47 5.06
N LEU A 134 -9.83 7.33 5.60
CA LEU A 134 -9.60 7.00 7.00
C LEU A 134 -8.12 6.69 7.13
N VAL A 135 -7.39 7.74 7.52
CA VAL A 135 -6.07 7.64 8.13
C VAL A 135 -6.32 7.12 9.55
#